data_AF-A0A838HDJ1-F1
#
_entry.id   AF-A0A838HDJ1-F1
#
_cell.length_a   1.000
_cell.length_b   1.000
_cell.length_c   1.000
_cell.angle_alpha   90.00
_cell.angle_beta   90.00
_cell.angle_gamma   90.00
#
_symmetry.space_group_name_H-M   'P 1'
#
loop_
_entity.id
_entity.type
_entity.pdbx_description
1 polymer ?
#
loop_
_entity_poly.entity_id
_entity_poly.type
_entity_poly.pdbx_seq_one_letter_code
_entity_poly.pdbx_strand_id
1 'polypeptide(L)'
;LRKKIADITDMLAREDADTAELLGGGGRQQSRGKSPTPGLSSRGTGPLARDLAGMPSRDLADLVQQLTDQMHAAAAELQFEVAARLRDEISELKKELRQMVEAGAR
;
A
#
# COMPACT_ATOMS: atom_id res chain seq x y z
N LEU A 1 -20.00 15.53 -10.78
CA LEU A 1 -19.63 15.32 -9.36
C LEU A 1 -19.87 13.88 -8.91
N ARG A 2 -21.08 13.32 -9.07
CA ARG A 2 -21.37 11.91 -8.71
C ARG A 2 -20.41 10.86 -9.31
N LYS A 3 -20.03 10.98 -10.59
CA LYS A 3 -19.04 10.09 -11.22
C LYS A 3 -17.67 10.14 -10.53
N LYS A 4 -17.18 11.34 -10.17
CA LYS A 4 -15.88 11.50 -9.50
C LYS A 4 -15.88 10.89 -8.09
N ILE A 5 -17.00 10.97 -7.37
CA ILE A 5 -17.15 10.35 -6.05
C ILE A 5 -17.14 8.82 -6.19
N ALA A 6 -17.90 8.28 -7.15
CA ALA A 6 -17.92 6.84 -7.43
C ALA A 6 -16.52 6.31 -7.80
N ASP A 7 -15.79 7.01 -8.67
CA ASP A 7 -14.44 6.60 -9.06
C ASP A 7 -13.47 6.55 -7.85
N ILE A 8 -13.57 7.50 -6.91
CA ILE A 8 -12.71 7.53 -5.72
C ILE A 8 -13.08 6.41 -4.74
N THR A 9 -14.36 6.16 -4.50
CA THR A 9 -14.80 5.06 -3.62
C THR A 9 -14.40 3.70 -4.20
N ASP A 10 -14.50 3.51 -5.51
CA ASP A 10 -14.03 2.29 -6.18
C ASP A 10 -12.52 2.12 -6.08
N MET A 11 -11.74 3.21 -6.13
CA MET A 11 -10.29 3.17 -5.90
C MET A 11 -9.94 2.82 -4.44
N LEU A 12 -10.66 3.37 -3.46
CA LEU A 12 -10.47 3.06 -2.05
C LEU A 12 -10.73 1.57 -1.76
N ALA A 13 -11.83 1.04 -2.29
CA ALA A 13 -12.18 -0.38 -2.11
C ALA A 13 -11.11 -1.33 -2.70
N ARG A 14 -10.44 -0.95 -3.79
CA ARG A 14 -9.31 -1.72 -4.34
C ARG A 14 -8.08 -1.67 -3.44
N GLU A 15 -7.78 -0.50 -2.88
CA GLU A 15 -6.65 -0.36 -1.96
C GLU A 15 -6.87 -1.13 -0.65
N ASP A 16 -8.11 -1.19 -0.16
CA ASP A 16 -8.45 -2.03 0.98
C ASP A 16 -8.22 -3.51 0.70
N ALA A 17 -8.66 -3.98 -0.47
CA ALA A 17 -8.45 -5.35 -0.87
C ALA A 17 -6.96 -5.71 -0.96
N ASP A 18 -6.13 -4.84 -1.53
CA ASP A 18 -4.68 -5.06 -1.62
C ASP A 18 -3.98 -4.93 -0.25
N THR A 19 -4.48 -4.09 0.65
CA THR A 19 -3.96 -4.00 2.03
C THR A 19 -4.31 -5.27 2.82
N ALA A 20 -5.55 -5.76 2.70
CA ALA A 20 -5.98 -7.00 3.30
C ALA A 20 -5.23 -8.22 2.72
N GLU A 21 -4.93 -8.23 1.42
CA GLU A 21 -4.09 -9.26 0.80
C GLU A 21 -2.65 -9.19 1.31
N LEU A 22 -2.08 -7.99 1.46
CA LEU A 22 -0.71 -7.84 1.94
C LEU A 22 -0.55 -8.24 3.42
N LEU A 23 -1.47 -7.81 4.28
CA LEU A 23 -1.42 -8.07 5.72
C LEU A 23 -1.97 -9.47 6.09
N GLY A 24 -2.99 -9.94 5.38
CA GLY A 24 -3.63 -11.25 5.62
C GLY A 24 -3.08 -12.40 4.76
N GLY A 25 -2.31 -12.10 3.71
CA GLY A 25 -1.89 -13.06 2.69
C GLY A 25 -0.63 -13.87 2.99
N GLY A 26 -0.07 -13.78 4.21
CA GLY A 26 1.07 -14.59 4.63
C GLY A 26 0.89 -16.11 4.48
N GLY A 27 -0.32 -16.60 4.20
CA GLY A 27 -0.63 -18.03 4.00
C GLY A 27 -1.06 -18.48 2.60
N ARG A 28 -1.18 -17.60 1.59
CA ARG A 28 -1.79 -17.97 0.29
C ARG A 28 -1.06 -17.53 -0.97
N GLN A 29 0.14 -16.96 -0.87
CA GLN A 29 0.97 -16.63 -2.03
C GLN A 29 1.82 -17.84 -2.49
N GLN A 30 1.18 -18.99 -2.75
CA GLN A 30 1.79 -20.09 -3.50
C GLN A 30 0.75 -20.72 -4.43
N SER A 31 0.17 -19.93 -5.35
CA SER A 31 -0.27 -20.44 -6.66
C SER A 31 -1.06 -19.37 -7.41
N ARG A 32 -0.39 -18.65 -8.30
CA ARG A 32 -0.80 -18.52 -9.71
C ARG A 32 0.16 -17.58 -10.40
N GLY A 33 0.83 -18.14 -11.41
CA GLY A 33 1.93 -17.51 -12.12
C GLY A 33 1.63 -16.10 -12.59
N LYS A 34 2.52 -15.19 -12.23
CA LYS A 34 2.85 -14.04 -13.07
C LYS A 34 4.31 -14.22 -13.47
N SER A 35 4.55 -14.26 -14.78
CA SER A 35 5.87 -14.32 -15.38
C SER A 35 6.76 -13.17 -14.84
N PRO A 36 8.09 -13.36 -14.78
CA PRO A 36 8.98 -12.28 -14.38
C PRO A 36 8.93 -11.22 -15.47
N THR A 37 8.50 -10.01 -15.15
CA THR A 37 8.78 -8.84 -15.99
C THR A 37 10.15 -8.32 -15.59
N PRO A 38 11.19 -8.46 -16.41
CA PRO A 38 12.47 -7.81 -16.18
C PRO A 38 12.31 -6.34 -16.60
N GLY A 39 12.53 -5.42 -15.66
CA GLY A 39 12.71 -4.00 -15.98
C GLY A 39 11.74 -3.07 -15.28
N LEU A 40 12.08 -2.70 -14.04
CA LEU A 40 12.20 -1.29 -13.72
C LEU A 40 13.20 -1.11 -12.56
N SER A 41 14.47 -1.14 -12.92
CA SER A 41 15.55 -0.71 -12.05
C SER A 41 15.37 0.77 -11.70
N SER A 42 15.42 1.08 -10.41
CA SER A 42 16.11 2.26 -9.88
C SER A 42 15.71 3.61 -10.51
N ARG A 43 14.66 4.24 -9.98
CA ARG A 43 14.60 5.71 -9.93
C ARG A 43 13.58 6.17 -8.90
N GLY A 44 14.01 6.27 -7.64
CA GLY A 44 13.23 6.95 -6.61
C GLY A 44 13.28 6.39 -5.19
N THR A 45 14.39 5.81 -4.72
CA THR A 45 14.61 5.72 -3.27
C THR A 45 14.94 7.13 -2.75
N GLY A 46 13.89 7.94 -2.59
CA GLY A 46 13.99 9.21 -1.89
C GLY A 46 14.42 9.01 -0.44
N PRO A 47 14.70 10.11 0.30
CA PRO A 47 15.09 10.04 1.71
C PRO A 47 14.16 9.15 2.56
N LEU A 48 12.85 9.18 2.29
CA LEU A 48 11.85 8.37 3.01
C LEU A 48 12.14 6.87 2.94
N ALA A 49 12.51 6.33 1.79
CA ALA A 49 12.75 4.89 1.65
C ALA A 49 13.97 4.41 2.46
N ARG A 50 14.94 5.29 2.74
CA ARG A 50 16.08 4.95 3.62
C ARG A 50 15.68 4.99 5.09
N ASP A 51 14.82 5.92 5.49
CA ASP A 51 14.30 6.00 6.86
C ASP A 51 13.38 4.79 7.15
N LEU A 52 12.66 4.31 6.16
CA LEU A 52 11.76 3.15 6.27
C LEU A 52 12.49 1.81 6.14
N ALA A 53 13.60 1.73 5.39
CA ALA A 53 14.42 0.52 5.28
C ALA A 53 15.06 0.06 6.61
N GLY A 54 15.17 0.94 7.60
CA GLY A 54 15.64 0.60 8.95
C GLY A 54 14.53 0.14 9.91
N MET A 55 13.26 0.31 9.53
CA MET A 55 12.11 -0.04 10.35
C MET A 55 11.80 -1.54 10.26
N PRO A 56 11.42 -2.23 11.35
CA PRO A 56 10.92 -3.59 11.28
C PRO A 56 9.72 -3.68 10.32
N SER A 57 9.66 -4.75 9.51
CA SER A 57 8.53 -4.97 8.58
C SER A 57 7.16 -5.00 9.29
N ARG A 58 7.14 -5.40 10.57
CA ARG A 58 5.97 -5.34 11.43
C ARG A 58 5.52 -3.91 11.72
N ASP A 59 6.43 -3.03 12.10
CA ASP A 59 6.11 -1.64 12.43
C ASP A 59 5.62 -0.90 11.17
N LEU A 60 6.18 -1.23 10.00
CA LEU A 60 5.73 -0.72 8.72
C LEU A 60 4.31 -1.23 8.36
N ALA A 61 4.02 -2.50 8.63
CA ALA A 61 2.69 -3.07 8.46
C ALA A 61 1.64 -2.41 9.38
N ASP A 62 2.01 -2.16 10.65
CA ASP A 62 1.17 -1.46 11.61
C ASP A 62 0.92 0.00 11.17
N LEU A 63 1.93 0.68 10.62
CA LEU A 63 1.79 2.04 10.06
C LEU A 63 0.84 2.07 8.86
N VAL A 64 0.98 1.10 7.94
CA VAL A 64 0.06 0.95 6.79
C VAL A 64 -1.39 0.83 7.29
N GLN A 65 -1.64 -0.03 8.28
CA GLN A 65 -2.99 -0.20 8.85
C GLN A 65 -3.53 1.11 9.45
N GLN A 66 -2.71 1.82 10.24
CA GLN A 66 -3.11 3.09 10.85
C GLN A 66 -3.45 4.17 9.81
N LEU A 67 -2.70 4.24 8.71
CA LEU A 67 -2.98 5.20 7.64
C LEU A 67 -4.21 4.79 6.84
N THR A 68 -4.43 3.49 6.62
CA THR A 68 -5.67 2.98 6.02
C THR A 68 -6.89 3.39 6.85
N ASP A 69 -6.85 3.25 8.17
CA ASP A 69 -7.95 3.67 9.04
C ASP A 69 -8.20 5.18 8.98
N GLN A 70 -7.13 5.99 8.93
CA GLN A 70 -7.24 7.45 8.75
C GLN A 70 -7.82 7.84 7.39
N MET A 71 -7.46 7.10 6.33
CA MET A 71 -8.01 7.29 4.98
C MET A 71 -9.52 7.01 4.96
N HIS A 72 -9.96 5.97 5.66
CA HIS A 72 -11.38 5.64 5.83
C HIS A 72 -12.15 6.72 6.57
N ALA A 73 -11.60 7.22 7.67
CA ALA A 73 -12.19 8.32 8.41
C ALA A 73 -12.36 9.57 7.52
N ALA A 74 -11.31 9.94 6.78
CA ALA A 74 -11.37 11.06 5.83
C ALA A 74 -12.42 10.84 4.73
N ALA A 75 -12.53 9.62 4.18
CA ALA A 75 -13.53 9.29 3.18
C ALA A 75 -14.96 9.36 3.74
N ALA A 76 -15.18 8.89 4.98
CA ALA A 76 -16.46 8.98 5.67
C ALA A 76 -16.88 10.44 5.93
N GLU A 77 -15.91 11.32 6.18
CA GLU A 77 -16.11 12.77 6.32
C GLU A 77 -16.19 13.54 4.99
N LEU A 78 -16.21 12.83 3.86
CA LEU A 78 -16.22 13.39 2.49
C LEU A 78 -14.99 14.25 2.15
N GLN A 79 -13.89 14.07 2.89
CA GLN A 79 -12.59 14.72 2.68
C GLN A 79 -11.78 14.00 1.60
N PHE A 80 -12.27 13.99 0.37
CA PHE A 80 -11.71 13.17 -0.71
C PHE A 80 -10.28 13.53 -1.13
N GLU A 81 -9.88 14.80 -0.98
CA GLU A 81 -8.50 15.22 -1.26
C GLU A 81 -7.52 14.63 -0.24
N VAL A 82 -7.90 14.63 1.05
CA VAL A 82 -7.10 14.03 2.11
C VAL A 82 -7.05 12.51 1.94
N ALA A 83 -8.19 11.88 1.68
CA ALA A 83 -8.25 10.44 1.41
C ALA A 83 -7.40 10.04 0.20
N ALA A 84 -7.40 10.83 -0.87
CA ALA A 84 -6.58 10.56 -2.06
C ALA A 84 -5.08 10.67 -1.77
N ARG A 85 -4.66 11.67 -0.99
CA ARG A 85 -3.26 11.79 -0.56
C ARG A 85 -2.84 10.61 0.32
N LEU A 86 -3.66 10.26 1.31
CA LEU A 86 -3.40 9.11 2.18
C LEU A 86 -3.31 7.80 1.39
N ARG A 87 -4.17 7.62 0.38
CA ARG A 87 -4.11 6.49 -0.54
C ARG A 87 -2.74 6.37 -1.22
N ASP A 88 -2.24 7.46 -1.79
CA ASP A 88 -0.96 7.46 -2.50
C ASP A 88 0.21 7.15 -1.54
N GLU A 89 0.18 7.71 -0.32
CA GLU A 89 1.17 7.41 0.72
C GLU A 89 1.12 5.92 1.14
N ILE A 90 -0.07 5.36 1.35
CA ILE A 90 -0.28 3.93 1.64
C ILE A 90 0.25 3.05 0.50
N SER A 91 -0.03 3.40 -0.75
CA SER A 91 0.45 2.63 -1.92
C SER A 91 1.97 2.57 -1.99
N GLU A 92 2.68 3.64 -1.64
CA GLU A 92 4.14 3.64 -1.58
C GLU A 92 4.66 2.78 -0.42
N LEU A 93 4.11 2.93 0.79
CA LEU A 93 4.50 2.11 1.95
C LEU A 93 4.29 0.61 1.70
N LYS A 94 3.21 0.23 1.02
CA LYS A 94 2.95 -1.17 0.64
C LYS A 94 3.97 -1.73 -0.34
N LYS A 95 4.50 -0.91 -1.25
CA LYS A 95 5.59 -1.34 -2.16
C LYS A 95 6.86 -1.62 -1.38
N GLU A 96 7.20 -0.74 -0.43
CA GLU A 96 8.38 -0.91 0.43
C GLU A 96 8.24 -2.15 1.32
N LEU A 97 7.08 -2.34 1.95
CA LEU A 97 6.81 -3.53 2.76
C LEU A 97 7.00 -4.83 1.96
N ARG A 98 6.50 -4.88 0.71
CA ARG A 98 6.71 -6.03 -0.17
C ARG A 98 8.19 -6.26 -0.48
N GLN A 99 8.94 -5.20 -0.77
CA GLN A 99 10.39 -5.30 -1.01
C GLN A 99 11.14 -5.83 0.21
N MET A 100 10.78 -5.40 1.42
CA MET A 100 11.39 -5.88 2.67
C MET A 100 11.06 -7.34 2.95
N VAL A 101 9.80 -7.76 2.73
CA VAL A 101 9.39 -9.16 2.90
C VAL A 101 10.10 -10.06 1.88
N GLU A 102 10.20 -9.65 0.62
CA GLU A 102 10.93 -10.41 -0.41
C GLU A 102 12.44 -10.48 -0.14
N ALA A 103 13.04 -9.39 0.36
CA ALA A 103 14.45 -9.35 0.71
C ALA A 103 14.79 -10.21 1.93
N GLY A 104 13.90 -10.28 2.93
CA GLY A 104 14.05 -11.14 4.11
C GLY A 104 13.66 -12.61 3.90
N ALA A 105 12.99 -12.93 2.80
CA ALA A 105 12.62 -14.31 2.42
C ALA A 105 13.71 -15.04 1.60
N ARG A 106 14.82 -14.36 1.27
CA ARG A 106 16.01 -14.95 0.63
C ARG A 106 17.08 -15.29 1.66
#